data_AF-A0A183P7Z2-F1
#
_entry.id   AF-A0A183P7Z2-F1
#
_cell.length_a   1.000
_cell.length_b   1.000
_cell.length_c   1.000
_cell.angle_alpha   90.00
_cell.angle_beta   90.00
_cell.angle_gamma   90.00
#
_symmetry.space_group_name_H-M   'P 1'
#
loop_
_entity.id
_entity.type
_entity.pdbx_description
1 polymer ?
#
loop_
_entity_poly.entity_id
_entity_poly.type
_entity_poly.pdbx_seq_one_letter_code
_entity_poly.pdbx_strand_id
1 'polypeptide(L)'
;MVDCEDLRNESSNNFFEQEPVGAVITCTLVQHVKEETRFDPDSESSLLDLILTHYEDDVANHHYMPNLGKSDHAVLNFDFHVCQS
;
A
#
# COMPACT_ATOMS: atom_id res chain seq x y z
N MET A 1 -0.57 7.84 -11.22
CA MET A 1 -0.66 6.37 -11.29
C MET A 1 0.71 5.87 -10.85
N VAL A 2 0.81 5.07 -9.80
CA VAL A 2 2.08 4.36 -9.54
C VAL A 2 2.06 3.22 -10.53
N ASP A 3 2.96 3.27 -11.51
CA ASP A 3 3.00 2.24 -12.54
C ASP A 3 3.60 0.97 -11.92
N CYS A 4 2.85 -0.13 -11.96
CA CYS A 4 3.34 -1.41 -11.44
C CYS A 4 4.50 -1.96 -12.29
N GLU A 5 4.67 -1.46 -13.52
CA GLU A 5 5.86 -1.74 -14.34
C GLU A 5 7.12 -1.11 -13.73
N ASP A 6 7.01 0.06 -13.08
CA ASP A 6 8.12 0.72 -12.40
C ASP A 6 8.53 -0.06 -11.12
N LEU A 7 7.57 -0.62 -10.38
CA LEU A 7 7.83 -1.46 -9.20
C LEU A 7 8.74 -2.66 -9.51
N ARG A 8 8.59 -3.27 -10.70
CA ARG A 8 9.44 -4.39 -11.10
C ARG A 8 10.87 -3.97 -11.35
N ASN A 9 11.08 -2.75 -11.84
CA ASN A 9 12.39 -2.21 -12.17
C ASN A 9 13.13 -1.67 -10.92
N GLU A 10 12.39 -1.23 -9.90
CA GLU A 10 12.88 -0.76 -8.59
C GLU A 10 12.99 -1.89 -7.54
N SER A 11 12.40 -3.06 -7.79
CA SER A 11 12.47 -4.18 -6.85
C SER A 11 13.91 -4.64 -6.63
N SER A 12 14.35 -4.62 -5.37
CA SER A 12 15.67 -5.14 -4.99
C SER A 12 15.80 -6.63 -5.36
N ASN A 13 17.03 -7.13 -5.53
CA ASN A 13 17.30 -8.56 -5.78
C ASN A 13 16.83 -9.51 -4.64
N ASN A 14 16.08 -9.01 -3.65
CA ASN A 14 15.56 -9.77 -2.54
C ASN A 14 14.30 -10.52 -2.99
N PHE A 15 14.35 -11.86 -2.89
CA PHE A 15 13.24 -12.76 -3.23
C PHE A 15 11.91 -12.41 -2.54
N PHE A 16 11.99 -11.87 -1.32
CA PHE A 16 10.83 -11.47 -0.53
C PHE A 16 10.08 -10.27 -1.10
N GLU A 17 10.76 -9.37 -1.82
CA GLU A 17 10.13 -8.21 -2.47
C GLU A 17 9.54 -8.58 -3.84
N GLN A 18 10.12 -9.58 -4.51
CA GLN A 18 9.69 -9.98 -5.86
C GLN A 18 8.39 -10.78 -5.87
N GLU A 19 8.15 -11.60 -4.86
CA GLU A 19 6.94 -12.44 -4.76
C GLU A 19 5.65 -11.60 -4.62
N PRO A 20 5.54 -10.66 -3.66
CA PRO A 20 4.36 -9.79 -3.54
C PRO A 20 4.19 -8.87 -4.76
N VAL A 21 5.27 -8.32 -5.32
CA VAL A 21 5.19 -7.50 -6.56
C VAL A 21 4.69 -8.36 -7.73
N GLY A 22 5.19 -9.59 -7.85
CA GLY A 22 4.74 -10.54 -8.86
C GLY A 22 3.25 -10.86 -8.73
N ALA A 23 2.75 -11.03 -7.51
CA ALA A 23 1.34 -11.27 -7.24
C ALA A 23 0.47 -10.05 -7.60
N VAL A 24 0.89 -8.84 -7.22
CA VAL A 24 0.17 -7.58 -7.57
C VAL A 24 0.02 -7.44 -9.08
N ILE A 25 1.10 -7.66 -9.84
CA ILE A 25 1.09 -7.58 -11.31
C ILE A 25 0.22 -8.69 -11.90
N THR A 26 0.39 -9.94 -11.44
CA THR A 26 -0.34 -11.10 -11.99
C THR A 26 -1.84 -11.01 -11.74
N CYS A 27 -2.24 -10.48 -10.58
CA CYS A 27 -3.63 -10.31 -10.20
C CYS A 27 -4.22 -8.96 -10.64
N THR A 28 -3.45 -8.15 -11.38
CA THR A 28 -3.84 -6.81 -11.85
C THR A 28 -4.46 -5.97 -10.73
N LEU A 29 -3.79 -5.94 -9.56
CA LEU A 29 -4.27 -5.23 -8.39
C LEU A 29 -3.88 -3.76 -8.43
N VAL A 30 -4.76 -2.92 -7.91
CA VAL A 30 -4.56 -1.49 -7.71
C VAL A 30 -4.06 -1.26 -6.29
N GLN A 31 -2.91 -0.60 -6.16
CA GLN A 31 -2.38 -0.13 -4.87
C GLN A 31 -2.86 1.29 -4.55
N HIS A 32 -3.53 1.44 -3.41
CA HIS A 32 -4.12 2.73 -3.00
C HIS A 32 -3.24 3.56 -2.08
N VAL A 33 -2.36 2.92 -1.31
CA VAL A 33 -1.44 3.59 -0.39
C VAL A 33 -0.24 4.13 -1.17
N LYS A 34 0.01 5.44 -1.06
CA LYS A 34 1.05 6.17 -1.82
C LYS A 34 1.95 7.05 -0.96
N GLU A 35 1.65 7.14 0.33
CA GLU A 35 2.40 7.93 1.30
C GLU A 35 3.07 7.00 2.32
N GLU A 36 4.10 7.49 2.99
CA GLU A 36 4.75 6.77 4.08
C GLU A 36 3.74 6.47 5.18
N THR A 37 3.78 5.25 5.69
CA THR A 37 2.86 4.80 6.75
C THR A 37 3.57 4.42 8.02
N ARG A 38 4.89 4.20 7.97
CA ARG A 38 5.73 3.95 9.14
C ARG A 38 6.59 5.16 9.45
N PHE A 39 6.54 5.61 10.70
CA PHE A 39 7.25 6.75 11.26
C PHE A 39 7.92 6.34 12.58
N ASP A 40 9.18 5.91 12.48
CA ASP A 40 10.00 5.54 13.63
C ASP A 40 11.05 6.64 13.84
N PRO A 41 11.26 7.15 15.07
CA PRO A 41 12.20 8.24 15.32
C PRO A 41 13.68 7.86 15.07
N ASP A 42 14.00 6.57 15.07
CA ASP A 42 15.34 6.03 14.92
C ASP A 42 15.61 5.49 13.49
N SER A 43 14.62 5.52 12.59
CA SER A 43 14.78 5.12 11.19
C SER A 43 14.10 6.07 10.21
N GLU A 44 14.44 5.98 8.92
CA GLU A 44 13.69 6.74 7.92
C GLU A 44 12.25 6.24 7.82
N SER A 45 11.35 7.16 7.51
CA SER A 45 9.96 6.85 7.23
C SER A 45 9.85 5.94 6.01
N SER A 46 8.84 5.07 5.99
CA SER A 46 8.67 4.13 4.88
C SER A 46 7.22 3.83 4.56
N LEU A 47 6.96 3.54 3.29
CA LEU A 47 5.69 3.03 2.79
C LEU A 47 5.73 1.50 2.87
N LEU A 48 5.11 0.93 3.90
CA LEU A 48 5.09 -0.52 4.12
C LEU A 48 3.68 -1.10 4.11
N ASP A 49 2.69 -0.29 4.48
CA ASP A 49 1.30 -0.74 4.48
C ASP A 49 0.70 -0.63 3.08
N LEU A 50 -0.04 -1.66 2.68
CA LEU A 50 -0.63 -1.76 1.35
C LEU A 50 -2.15 -1.96 1.44
N ILE A 51 -2.88 -1.29 0.56
CA ILE A 51 -4.28 -1.57 0.27
C ILE A 51 -4.34 -1.94 -1.20
N LEU A 52 -4.73 -3.20 -1.48
CA LEU A 52 -4.77 -3.78 -2.81
C LEU A 52 -6.21 -4.19 -3.15
N THR A 53 -6.74 -3.70 -4.28
CA THR A 53 -8.08 -4.08 -4.77
C THR A 53 -8.06 -4.30 -6.28
N HIS A 54 -9.17 -4.74 -6.88
CA HIS A 54 -9.23 -4.94 -8.33
C HIS A 54 -9.58 -3.65 -9.08
N TYR A 55 -10.31 -2.73 -8.46
CA TYR A 55 -10.72 -1.49 -9.09
C TYR A 55 -10.30 -0.26 -8.29
N GLU A 56 -9.97 0.82 -9.00
CA GLU A 56 -9.61 2.11 -8.39
C GLU A 56 -10.76 2.66 -7.52
N ASP A 57 -12.01 2.42 -7.93
CA ASP A 57 -13.18 2.94 -7.23
C ASP A 57 -13.60 2.08 -6.01
N ASP A 58 -12.93 0.95 -5.75
CA ASP A 58 -13.24 0.09 -4.59
C ASP A 58 -12.89 0.78 -3.26
N VAL A 59 -11.97 1.76 -3.29
CA VAL A 59 -11.51 2.49 -2.10
C VAL A 59 -11.73 3.99 -2.33
N ALA A 60 -12.42 4.63 -1.40
CA ALA A 60 -12.65 6.08 -1.42
C ALA A 60 -12.31 6.72 -0.08
N ASN A 61 -12.18 8.06 -0.07
CA ASN A 61 -11.99 8.86 1.13
C ASN A 61 -10.88 8.33 2.05
N HIS A 62 -9.75 7.88 1.48
CA HIS A 62 -8.66 7.34 2.29
C HIS A 62 -7.90 8.48 2.98
N HIS A 63 -7.64 8.28 4.27
CA HIS A 63 -6.98 9.23 5.16
C HIS A 63 -5.88 8.52 5.96
N TYR A 64 -4.73 9.19 6.04
CA TYR A 64 -3.62 8.82 6.89
C TYR A 64 -3.80 9.55 8.24
N MET A 65 -4.20 8.81 9.25
CA MET A 65 -4.41 9.34 10.60
C MET A 65 -3.18 9.09 11.47
N PRO A 66 -2.94 9.92 12.51
CA PRO A 66 -1.87 9.68 13.46
C PRO A 66 -1.91 8.27 14.05
N ASN A 67 -0.73 7.78 14.43
CA ASN A 67 -0.56 6.50 15.07
C ASN A 67 -1.40 6.36 16.36
N LEU A 68 -1.78 5.12 16.67
CA LEU A 68 -2.48 4.81 17.92
C LEU A 68 -1.49 4.39 19.00
N GLY A 69 -1.47 5.15 20.09
CA GLY A 69 -0.68 4.84 21.28
C GLY A 69 0.82 4.88 21.01
N LYS A 70 1.45 3.71 20.96
CA LYS A 70 2.91 3.55 20.77
C LYS A 70 3.28 2.90 19.43
N SER A 71 2.31 2.70 18.55
CA SER A 71 2.62 2.19 17.21
C SER A 71 3.44 3.22 16.43
N ASP A 72 4.41 2.78 15.65
CA ASP A 72 5.13 3.57 14.66
C ASP A 72 4.38 3.65 13.33
N HIS A 73 3.24 2.96 13.18
CA HIS A 73 2.42 3.00 11.97
C HIS A 73 1.25 3.99 12.09
N ALA A 74 1.03 4.75 11.02
CA ALA A 74 -0.15 5.56 10.81
C ALA A 74 -1.40 4.67 10.67
N VAL A 75 -2.55 5.20 11.06
CA VAL A 75 -3.83 4.52 10.85
C VAL A 75 -4.36 4.88 9.47
N LEU A 76 -4.64 3.86 8.66
CA LEU A 76 -5.34 4.01 7.39
C LEU A 76 -6.85 3.91 7.64
N ASN A 77 -7.57 4.99 7.37
CA ASN A 77 -9.03 5.03 7.42
C ASN A 77 -9.58 5.31 6.03
N PHE A 78 -10.49 4.47 5.52
CA PHE A 78 -11.01 4.57 4.17
C PHE A 78 -12.39 3.93 4.08
N ASP A 79 -13.15 4.35 3.07
CA ASP A 79 -14.40 3.71 2.69
C ASP A 79 -14.09 2.59 1.69
N PHE A 80 -14.68 1.42 1.91
CA PHE A 80 -14.61 0.29 0.98
C PHE A 80 -15.97 0.07 0.33
N HIS A 81 -16.04 0.22 -0.99
CA HIS A 81 -17.27 0.03 -1.75
C HIS A 81 -17.49 -1.46 -2.05
N VAL A 82 -18.51 -2.03 -1.43
CA VAL A 82 -18.95 -3.40 -1.73
C VAL A 82 -20.04 -3.35 -2.81
N CYS A 83 -19.70 -3.70 -4.04
CA CYS A 83 -20.70 -3.98 -5.06
C CYS A 83 -21.46 -5.25 -4.68
N GLN A 84 -22.74 -5.13 -4.31
CA GLN A 84 -23.62 -6.29 -4.17
C GLN A 84 -23.97 -6.81 -5.58
N SER A 85 -23.81 -8.12 -5.77
CA SER A 85 -24.19 -8.84 -7.00
C SER A 85 -25.65 -9.30 -6.94
#